data_AF-A0A8S2QAV5-F1
#
_entry.id   AF-A0A8S2QAV5-F1
#
_cell.length_a   1.000
_cell.length_b   1.000
_cell.length_c   1.000
_cell.angle_alpha   90.00
_cell.angle_beta   90.00
_cell.angle_gamma   90.00
#
_symmetry.space_group_name_H-M   'P 1'
#
loop_
_entity.id
_entity.type
_entity.pdbx_description
1 polymer ?
#
loop_
_entity_poly.entity_id
_entity_poly.type
_entity_poly.pdbx_seq_one_letter_code
_entity_poly.pdbx_strand_id
1 'polypeptide(L)'
;MQRWPGKVYSRLYRPIMYQLTKRYQSTAAKFDSSALPGTSPVDNVPITTKLEFLPSKAKSIIPKYRIMDTNGNIINKNEMPNFSDNQLIKMYKDMTMLETMDNILFQSQRQERISFYMTHRGEEATQIGSAAALDSGDLVYAQYREA
;
A
#
# COMPACT_ATOMS: atom_id res chain seq x y z
N MET A 1 -17.91 30.72 -31.33
CA MET A 1 -18.24 29.67 -30.34
C MET A 1 -17.93 28.32 -30.96
N GLN A 2 -16.66 27.90 -30.92
CA GLN A 2 -16.16 26.73 -31.64
C GLN A 2 -16.22 25.49 -30.74
N ARG A 3 -17.14 24.60 -31.10
CA ARG A 3 -17.40 23.31 -30.46
C ARG A 3 -16.30 22.33 -30.89
N TRP A 4 -15.46 21.91 -29.94
CA TRP A 4 -14.37 20.96 -30.19
C TRP A 4 -14.92 19.52 -30.34
N PRO A 5 -14.47 18.72 -31.33
CA PRO A 5 -15.00 17.38 -31.56
C PRO A 5 -14.34 16.35 -30.63
N GLY A 6 -15.15 15.69 -29.80
CA GLY A 6 -14.78 14.70 -28.77
C GLY A 6 -14.25 13.35 -29.28
N LYS A 7 -13.48 13.30 -30.37
CA LYS A 7 -12.89 12.06 -30.91
C LYS A 7 -11.37 11.97 -30.80
N VAL A 8 -10.67 13.00 -30.34
CA VAL A 8 -9.19 12.98 -30.22
C VAL A 8 -8.73 12.41 -28.87
N TYR A 9 -9.53 12.56 -27.81
CA TYR A 9 -9.15 12.12 -26.46
C TYR A 9 -9.13 10.59 -26.25
N SER A 10 -9.86 9.80 -27.06
CA SER A 10 -9.96 8.34 -26.82
C SER A 10 -8.76 7.53 -27.32
N ARG A 11 -7.96 8.07 -28.26
CA ARG A 11 -6.83 7.34 -28.86
C ARG A 11 -5.55 7.37 -28.04
N LEU A 12 -5.35 8.38 -27.19
CA LEU A 12 -4.17 8.47 -26.33
C LEU A 12 -4.38 7.78 -24.98
N TYR A 13 -5.61 7.77 -24.45
CA TYR A 13 -5.90 7.12 -23.16
C TYR A 13 -6.09 5.60 -23.24
N ARG A 14 -6.61 5.07 -24.36
CA ARG A 14 -6.76 3.61 -24.55
C ARG A 14 -5.43 2.84 -24.47
N PRO A 15 -4.32 3.25 -25.11
CA PRO A 15 -3.06 2.53 -24.97
C PRO A 15 -2.47 2.68 -23.58
N ILE A 16 -2.62 3.82 -22.90
CA ILE A 16 -2.11 4.04 -21.54
C ILE A 16 -2.87 3.17 -20.53
N MET A 17 -4.21 3.17 -20.57
CA MET A 17 -5.03 2.32 -19.70
C MET A 17 -4.82 0.84 -19.99
N TYR A 18 -4.67 0.44 -21.25
CA TYR A 18 -4.37 -0.94 -21.64
C TYR A 18 -2.96 -1.39 -21.21
N GLN A 19 -1.98 -0.49 -21.23
CA GLN A 19 -0.63 -0.75 -20.72
C GLN A 19 -0.60 -0.83 -19.19
N LEU A 20 -1.39 -0.01 -18.50
CA LEU A 20 -1.53 -0.05 -17.04
C LEU A 20 -2.21 -1.34 -16.56
N THR A 21 -3.29 -1.78 -17.21
CA THR A 21 -3.99 -3.04 -16.86
C THR A 21 -3.15 -4.28 -17.18
N LYS A 22 -2.44 -4.29 -18.31
CA LYS A 22 -1.49 -5.38 -18.62
C LYS A 22 -0.31 -5.41 -17.67
N ARG A 23 0.20 -4.24 -17.21
CA ARG A 23 1.28 -4.19 -16.22
C ARG A 23 0.84 -4.68 -14.86
N TYR A 24 -0.36 -4.33 -14.40
CA TYR A 24 -0.93 -4.85 -13.15
C TYR A 24 -1.06 -6.37 -13.18
N GLN A 25 -1.48 -6.94 -14.33
CA GLN A 25 -1.51 -8.39 -14.52
C GLN A 25 -0.12 -9.03 -14.67
N SER A 26 0.87 -8.34 -15.26
CA SER A 26 2.21 -8.89 -15.45
C SER A 26 3.12 -8.78 -14.22
N THR A 27 2.83 -7.87 -13.29
CA THR A 27 3.52 -7.79 -11.99
C THR A 27 2.77 -8.50 -10.87
N ALA A 28 1.51 -8.88 -11.09
CA ALA A 28 0.88 -9.98 -10.35
C ALA A 28 1.51 -11.31 -10.81
N ALA A 29 2.81 -11.47 -10.58
CA ALA A 29 3.36 -12.80 -10.44
C ALA A 29 2.48 -13.47 -9.39
N LYS A 30 1.81 -14.56 -9.76
CA LYS A 30 1.22 -15.45 -8.77
C LYS A 30 2.36 -15.76 -7.80
N PHE A 31 2.27 -15.21 -6.59
CA PHE A 31 3.23 -15.51 -5.55
C PHE A 31 2.98 -16.97 -5.18
N ASP A 32 3.70 -17.86 -5.85
CA ASP A 32 3.69 -19.26 -5.53
C ASP A 32 4.59 -19.45 -4.32
N SER A 33 3.98 -19.43 -3.15
CA SER A 33 4.68 -19.62 -1.86
C SER A 33 5.40 -20.96 -1.77
N SER A 34 5.15 -21.90 -2.70
CA SER A 34 5.74 -23.23 -2.73
C SER A 34 7.07 -23.35 -3.49
N ALA A 35 7.46 -22.34 -4.28
CA ALA A 35 8.58 -22.45 -5.25
C ALA A 35 9.92 -21.85 -4.79
N LEU A 36 10.05 -21.38 -3.54
CA LEU A 36 11.32 -20.93 -2.97
C LEU A 36 11.91 -22.00 -2.03
N PRO A 37 13.19 -22.38 -2.16
CA PRO A 37 13.85 -23.21 -1.16
C PRO A 37 13.99 -22.38 0.11
N GLY A 38 13.09 -22.65 1.06
CA GLY A 38 12.83 -21.81 2.22
C GLY A 38 11.54 -21.04 2.03
N THR A 39 10.42 -21.64 2.46
CA THR A 39 9.18 -20.91 2.73
C THR A 39 9.53 -19.69 3.57
N SER A 40 9.13 -18.49 3.12
CA SER A 40 9.41 -17.25 3.85
C SER A 40 8.98 -17.44 5.32
N PRO A 41 9.84 -17.16 6.32
CA PRO A 41 9.54 -17.38 7.74
C PRO A 41 8.25 -16.71 8.27
N VAL A 42 7.60 -15.88 7.45
CA VAL A 42 6.45 -15.04 7.76
C VAL A 42 5.10 -15.78 7.67
N ASP A 43 5.01 -16.88 6.90
CA ASP A 43 3.74 -17.60 6.69
C ASP A 43 3.36 -18.52 7.86
N ASN A 44 4.35 -18.95 8.66
CA ASN A 44 4.14 -19.83 9.83
C ASN A 44 3.91 -19.07 11.15
N VAL A 45 3.68 -17.74 11.10
CA VAL A 45 3.43 -16.93 12.30
C VAL A 45 1.94 -16.99 12.65
N PRO A 46 1.56 -17.37 13.89
CA PRO A 46 0.16 -17.39 14.30
C PRO A 46 -0.47 -16.00 14.16
N ILE A 47 -1.71 -15.93 13.66
CA ILE A 47 -2.46 -14.67 13.53
C ILE A 47 -3.33 -14.49 14.77
N THR A 48 -3.33 -13.29 15.33
CA THR A 48 -4.26 -12.90 16.40
C THR A 48 -5.12 -11.71 15.95
N THR A 49 -6.37 -11.71 16.38
CA THR A 49 -7.28 -10.55 16.22
C THR A 49 -7.39 -9.74 17.51
N LYS A 50 -6.82 -10.23 18.61
CA LYS A 50 -6.83 -9.55 19.91
C LYS A 50 -5.47 -8.96 20.21
N LEU A 51 -5.47 -7.72 20.67
CA LEU A 51 -4.27 -7.00 21.08
C LEU A 51 -4.06 -7.21 22.58
N GLU A 52 -3.09 -8.06 22.93
CA GLU A 52 -2.77 -8.41 24.31
C GLU A 52 -1.25 -8.25 24.55
N PHE A 53 -0.87 -7.73 25.71
CA PHE A 53 0.53 -7.60 26.10
C PHE A 53 1.11 -8.97 26.47
N LEU A 54 2.21 -9.35 25.82
CA LEU A 54 2.89 -10.61 26.09
C LEU A 54 4.04 -10.40 27.09
N PRO A 55 4.21 -11.32 28.08
CA PRO A 55 5.33 -11.25 29.00
C PRO A 55 6.64 -11.62 28.30
N SER A 56 7.74 -10.99 28.71
CA SER A 56 9.09 -11.19 28.13
C SER A 56 9.59 -12.65 28.15
N LYS A 57 9.06 -13.50 29.03
CA LYS A 57 9.41 -14.93 29.14
C LYS A 57 8.63 -15.86 28.21
N ALA A 58 7.73 -15.35 27.37
CA ALA A 58 7.04 -16.17 26.39
C ALA A 58 8.05 -16.79 25.40
N LYS A 59 8.18 -18.11 25.39
CA LYS A 59 9.08 -18.86 24.49
C LYS A 59 8.55 -18.99 23.05
N SER A 60 7.32 -18.55 22.80
CA SER A 60 6.65 -18.66 21.51
C SER A 60 6.90 -17.44 20.63
N ILE A 61 6.79 -17.64 19.31
CA ILE A 61 6.78 -16.57 18.31
C ILE A 61 5.62 -15.60 18.63
N ILE A 62 5.89 -14.29 18.55
CA ILE A 62 4.87 -13.25 18.73
C ILE A 62 3.87 -13.34 17.57
N PRO A 63 2.55 -13.47 17.85
CA PRO A 63 1.55 -13.55 16.80
C PRO A 63 1.38 -12.22 16.06
N LYS A 64 1.01 -12.30 14.79
CA LYS A 64 0.74 -11.13 13.94
C LYS A 64 -0.68 -10.63 14.14
N TYR A 65 -0.84 -9.39 14.57
CA TYR A 65 -2.14 -8.75 14.67
C TYR A 65 -2.72 -8.46 13.28
N ARG A 66 -3.97 -8.86 13.04
CA ARG A 66 -4.66 -8.66 11.74
C ARG A 66 -6.16 -8.47 11.95
N ILE A 67 -6.71 -7.42 11.34
CA ILE A 67 -8.16 -7.10 11.39
C ILE A 67 -8.90 -7.60 10.13
N MET A 68 -8.24 -7.56 8.98
CA MET A 68 -8.83 -7.83 7.66
C MET A 68 -8.06 -8.93 6.92
N ASP A 69 -8.77 -9.75 6.14
CA ASP A 69 -8.17 -10.75 5.25
C ASP A 69 -7.61 -10.13 3.95
N THR A 70 -7.00 -10.93 3.09
CA THR A 70 -6.45 -10.48 1.80
C THR A 70 -7.52 -10.10 0.77
N ASN A 71 -8.77 -10.50 0.99
CA ASN A 71 -9.90 -10.20 0.11
C ASN A 71 -10.66 -8.94 0.54
N GLY A 72 -10.25 -8.32 1.65
CA GLY A 72 -10.92 -7.14 2.20
C GLY A 72 -12.04 -7.43 3.19
N ASN A 73 -12.24 -8.68 3.60
CA ASN A 73 -13.25 -9.03 4.60
C ASN A 73 -12.69 -8.86 6.02
N ILE A 74 -13.51 -8.27 6.90
CA ILE A 74 -13.18 -8.11 8.31
C ILE A 74 -13.29 -9.47 9.03
N ILE A 75 -12.21 -9.90 9.69
CA ILE A 75 -12.13 -11.18 10.41
C ILE A 75 -12.92 -11.09 11.72
N ASN A 76 -12.74 -10.00 12.46
CA ASN A 76 -13.44 -9.75 13.71
C ASN A 76 -13.98 -8.30 13.74
N LYS A 77 -15.30 -8.16 13.67
CA LYS A 77 -15.96 -6.84 13.63
C LYS A 77 -15.83 -6.07 14.93
N ASN A 78 -15.66 -6.75 16.06
CA ASN A 78 -15.58 -6.10 17.37
C ASN A 78 -14.26 -5.32 17.55
N GLU A 79 -13.23 -5.69 16.80
CA GLU A 79 -11.88 -5.12 16.87
C GLU A 79 -11.66 -4.04 15.80
N MET A 80 -12.67 -3.76 14.97
CA MET A 80 -12.58 -2.75 13.92
C MET A 80 -12.66 -1.34 14.52
N PRO A 81 -11.66 -0.47 14.29
CA PRO A 81 -11.74 0.92 14.70
C PRO A 81 -12.86 1.64 13.97
N ASN A 82 -13.49 2.60 14.66
CA ASN A 82 -14.58 3.38 14.07
C ASN A 82 -14.02 4.46 13.14
N PHE A 83 -13.94 4.14 11.85
CA PHE A 83 -13.57 5.10 10.82
C PHE A 83 -14.79 5.67 10.12
N SER A 84 -14.78 6.98 9.86
CA SER A 84 -15.73 7.58 8.91
C SER A 84 -15.36 7.20 7.47
N ASP A 85 -16.37 7.11 6.59
CA ASP A 85 -16.15 6.85 5.17
C ASP A 85 -15.19 7.86 4.53
N ASN A 86 -15.27 9.13 4.96
CA ASN A 86 -14.38 10.18 4.47
C ASN A 86 -12.91 9.93 4.84
N GLN A 87 -12.63 9.41 6.04
CA GLN A 87 -11.27 9.05 6.46
C GLN A 87 -10.75 7.87 5.64
N LEU A 88 -11.58 6.83 5.44
CA LEU A 88 -11.19 5.67 4.61
C LEU A 88 -10.89 6.08 3.17
N ILE A 89 -11.76 6.90 2.58
CA ILE A 89 -11.56 7.43 1.22
C ILE A 89 -10.30 8.29 1.15
N LYS A 90 -10.04 9.11 2.17
CA LYS A 90 -8.81 9.92 2.23
C LYS A 90 -7.57 9.03 2.24
N MET A 91 -7.50 8.06 3.16
CA MET A 91 -6.36 7.14 3.25
C MET A 91 -6.12 6.39 1.93
N TYR A 92 -7.19 5.94 1.27
CA TYR A 92 -7.08 5.27 -0.03
C TYR A 92 -6.57 6.20 -1.13
N LYS A 93 -7.05 7.44 -1.18
CA LYS A 93 -6.55 8.46 -2.13
C LYS A 93 -5.08 8.78 -1.87
N ASP A 94 -4.68 8.92 -0.62
CA ASP A 94 -3.30 9.20 -0.26
C ASP A 94 -2.36 8.05 -0.71
N MET A 95 -2.78 6.79 -0.52
CA MET A 95 -2.00 5.61 -0.96
C MET A 95 -1.81 5.59 -2.49
N THR A 96 -2.89 5.80 -3.24
CA THR A 96 -2.83 5.81 -4.72
C THR A 96 -2.10 7.04 -5.28
N MET A 97 -2.15 8.17 -4.58
CA MET A 97 -1.39 9.36 -4.93
C MET A 97 0.12 9.11 -4.75
N LEU A 98 0.52 8.53 -3.62
CA LEU A 98 1.92 8.17 -3.34
C LEU A 98 2.47 7.23 -4.41
N GLU A 99 1.71 6.18 -4.78
CA GLU A 99 2.09 5.26 -5.86
C GLU A 99 2.26 6.00 -7.21
N THR A 100 1.37 6.95 -7.51
CA THR A 100 1.44 7.72 -8.76
C THR A 100 2.68 8.62 -8.78
N MET A 101 2.98 9.30 -7.67
CA MET A 101 4.17 10.14 -7.51
C MET A 101 5.44 9.31 -7.65
N ASP A 102 5.49 8.14 -7.01
CA ASP A 102 6.61 7.21 -7.10
C ASP A 102 6.90 6.81 -8.54
N ASN A 103 5.87 6.46 -9.31
CA ASN A 103 6.03 6.10 -10.71
C ASN A 103 6.60 7.26 -11.53
N ILE A 104 6.14 8.50 -11.30
CA ILE A 104 6.63 9.68 -12.04
C ILE A 104 8.08 9.97 -11.69
N LEU A 105 8.41 10.03 -10.40
CA LEU A 105 9.73 10.41 -9.92
C LEU A 105 10.78 9.34 -10.19
N PHE A 106 10.41 8.05 -10.09
CA PHE A 106 11.27 6.96 -10.52
C PHE A 106 11.63 7.07 -12.01
N GLN A 107 10.65 7.35 -12.89
CA GLN A 107 10.93 7.54 -14.32
C GLN A 107 11.73 8.81 -14.60
N SER A 108 11.47 9.89 -13.86
CA SER A 108 12.26 11.13 -13.92
C SER A 108 13.73 10.87 -13.60
N GLN A 109 14.00 10.03 -12.61
CA GLN A 109 15.35 9.61 -12.23
C GLN A 109 16.01 8.78 -13.33
N ARG A 110 15.29 7.87 -13.99
CA ARG A 110 15.81 7.10 -15.14
C ARG A 110 16.10 7.95 -16.38
N GLN A 111 15.54 9.16 -16.44
CA GLN A 111 15.83 10.17 -17.46
C GLN A 111 16.89 11.18 -16.99
N GLU A 112 17.54 10.94 -15.85
CA GLU A 112 18.57 11.81 -15.27
C GLU A 112 18.07 13.24 -14.97
N ARG A 113 16.76 13.46 -14.91
CA ARG A 113 16.16 14.76 -14.55
C ARG A 113 16.31 15.07 -13.06
N ILE A 114 16.41 14.02 -12.24
CA ILE A 114 16.73 14.07 -10.81
C ILE A 114 17.82 13.05 -10.52
N SER A 115 18.72 13.35 -9.59
CA SER A 115 19.90 12.51 -9.31
C SER A 115 19.53 11.22 -8.56
N PHE A 116 18.58 11.29 -7.62
CA PHE A 116 18.26 10.20 -6.71
C PHE A 116 16.78 10.21 -6.31
N TYR A 117 16.17 9.02 -6.23
CA TYR A 117 14.80 8.82 -5.75
C TYR A 117 14.61 7.39 -5.22
N MET A 118 13.78 7.23 -4.18
CA MET A 118 13.38 5.94 -3.61
C MET A 118 11.87 5.82 -3.59
N THR A 119 11.37 4.65 -4.00
CA THR A 119 9.93 4.36 -4.07
C THR A 119 9.43 3.71 -2.78
N HIS A 120 8.16 3.91 -2.45
CA HIS A 120 7.44 3.48 -1.26
C HIS A 120 6.53 2.26 -1.49
N ARG A 121 6.65 1.62 -2.67
CA ARG A 121 5.80 0.50 -3.07
C ARG A 121 5.78 -0.62 -2.02
N GLY A 122 4.58 -0.98 -1.56
CA GLY A 122 4.35 -2.04 -0.59
C GLY A 122 4.38 -1.59 0.88
N GLU A 123 4.68 -0.32 1.14
CA GLU A 123 4.74 0.27 2.49
C GLU A 123 3.77 1.44 2.67
N GLU A 124 2.94 1.75 1.66
CA GLU A 124 2.05 2.92 1.63
C GLU A 124 1.05 2.90 2.79
N ALA A 125 0.45 1.73 3.04
CA ALA A 125 -0.52 1.54 4.11
C ALA A 125 0.08 1.70 5.51
N THR A 126 1.36 1.34 5.68
CA THR A 126 2.05 1.48 6.97
C THR A 126 2.22 2.95 7.31
N GLN A 127 2.62 3.76 6.33
CA GLN A 127 2.86 5.19 6.50
C GLN A 127 1.56 5.96 6.72
N ILE A 128 0.58 5.75 5.82
CA ILE A 128 -0.68 6.48 5.87
C ILE A 128 -1.54 6.01 7.04
N GLY A 129 -1.55 4.71 7.34
CA GLY A 129 -2.31 4.16 8.46
C GLY A 129 -1.76 4.60 9.82
N SER A 130 -0.44 4.64 9.99
CA SER A 130 0.17 5.15 11.22
C SER A 130 -0.03 6.66 11.37
N ALA A 131 0.15 7.43 10.30
CA ALA A 131 -0.09 8.88 10.31
C ALA A 131 -1.56 9.23 10.60
N ALA A 132 -2.52 8.43 10.12
CA ALA A 132 -3.95 8.63 10.39
C ALA A 132 -4.34 8.39 11.85
N ALA A 133 -3.49 7.71 12.63
CA ALA A 133 -3.68 7.49 14.05
C ALA A 133 -3.06 8.57 14.94
N LEU A 134 -2.27 9.49 14.36
CA LEU A 134 -1.61 10.60 15.07
C LEU A 134 -2.47 11.87 15.04
N ASP A 135 -2.27 12.72 16.03
CA ASP A 135 -2.76 14.08 16.03
C ASP A 135 -1.83 15.00 15.23
N SER A 136 -2.37 16.08 14.66
CA SER A 136 -1.59 17.01 13.82
C SER A 136 -0.42 17.71 14.52
N GLY A 137 -0.37 17.69 15.86
CA GLY A 137 0.71 18.25 16.65
C GLY A 137 1.78 17.23 17.07
N ASP A 138 1.59 15.95 16.73
CA ASP A 138 2.52 14.89 17.12
C ASP A 138 3.84 14.98 16.35
N LEU A 139 4.94 14.73 17.05
CA LEU A 139 6.28 14.72 16.47
C LEU A 139 6.54 13.38 15.78
N VAL A 140 6.94 13.45 14.51
CA VAL A 140 7.33 12.27 13.71
C VAL A 140 8.82 12.30 13.42
N TYR A 141 9.54 11.28 13.88
CA TYR A 141 10.92 11.03 13.48
C TYR A 141 10.92 10.05 12.31
N ALA A 142 11.12 10.59 11.11
CA ALA A 142 11.17 9.83 9.87
C ALA A 142 12.58 9.32 9.54
N GLN A 143 12.65 8.28 8.70
CA GLN A 143 13.87 7.83 8.06
C GLN A 143 13.93 8.33 6.61
N TYR A 144 13.79 7.45 5.61
CA TYR A 144 13.89 7.80 4.19
C TYR A 144 12.73 7.30 3.34
N ARG A 145 11.80 6.53 3.91
CA ARG A 145 10.62 6.01 3.21
C ARG A 145 9.34 6.68 3.68
N GLU A 146 9.37 7.65 4.58
CA GLU A 146 8.15 8.23 5.17
C GLU A 146 7.76 9.52 4.43
N ALA A 147 7.38 9.38 3.15
CA ALA A 147 7.06 10.49 2.25
C ALA A 147 5.59 10.96 2.30
#